data_AF-A0AAV0E9V6-F1
#
_entry.id   AF-A0AAV0E9V6-F1
#
_cell.length_a   1.000
_cell.length_b   1.000
_cell.length_c   1.000
_cell.angle_alpha   90.00
_cell.angle_beta   90.00
_cell.angle_gamma   90.00
#
_symmetry.space_group_name_H-M   'P 1'
#
loop_
_entity.id
_entity.type
_entity.pdbx_description
1 polymer ?
#
loop_
_entity_poly.entity_id
_entity_poly.type
_entity_poly.pdbx_seq_one_letter_code
_entity_poly.pdbx_strand_id
1 'polypeptide(L)'
;MDCSKYCPMATNLVNFHQLSINTSNSNFHFKPTQAQHPSFFPSGRHYRHFHRFSASLTKPLSRSRYPHCALSSPTPPSSKEEAISQAKASLCRTLEKPLNNPKLPARIKKLKQPRFRVEIPVINESPASLSHLALDVFANMPIKRKDSKVKTMILCPDECFKEAASTFASRSYSTTVENLDTLSVATGESSSILSPADLIVFLTPEVRQLEFMKMITDSVYPKPVVIFNPKWGFEEEDGFEELREFVGSFEVVYSFTGLEVRGVLNKRKGVIFKCVRDGVLSGEQWNVLVEEKGELKLVSTFKTRPSIIEVENVLYNLMAMNSPLTKSAKFLKALVSKVTGKS
;
A
#
# COMPACT_ATOMS: atom_id res chain seq x y z
N MET A 1 16.40 19.98 49.16
CA MET A 1 16.57 18.61 49.63
C MET A 1 15.36 17.81 49.20
N ASP A 2 15.63 16.89 48.27
CA ASP A 2 14.90 15.70 47.82
C ASP A 2 13.47 15.82 47.28
N CYS A 3 13.42 16.21 46.00
CA CYS A 3 12.61 15.56 44.98
C CYS A 3 13.32 14.28 44.50
N SER A 4 12.74 13.09 44.67
CA SER A 4 13.07 11.88 43.90
C SER A 4 12.25 10.69 44.39
N LYS A 5 11.32 10.21 43.55
CA LYS A 5 11.04 8.79 43.26
C LYS A 5 9.76 8.66 42.41
N TYR A 6 9.80 9.22 41.20
CA TYR A 6 9.04 8.66 40.09
C TYR A 6 9.98 7.74 39.34
N CYS A 7 9.79 6.43 39.47
CA CYS A 7 10.40 5.47 38.55
C CYS A 7 9.75 5.67 37.17
N PRO A 8 10.51 6.00 36.11
CA PRO A 8 10.00 5.85 34.77
C PRO A 8 9.98 4.35 34.47
N MET A 9 8.80 3.74 34.33
CA MET A 9 8.70 2.46 33.63
C MET A 9 9.04 2.72 32.17
N ALA A 10 10.27 2.39 31.77
CA ALA A 10 10.69 2.41 30.38
C ALA A 10 9.91 1.32 29.61
N THR A 11 8.86 1.72 28.91
CA THR A 11 8.11 0.91 27.94
C THR A 11 8.91 0.84 26.63
N ASN A 12 9.63 -0.27 26.44
CA ASN A 12 10.34 -0.62 25.19
C ASN A 12 9.88 -2.01 24.71
N LEU A 13 8.57 -2.21 24.54
CA LEU A 13 8.04 -3.52 24.17
C LEU A 13 7.80 -3.66 22.67
N VAL A 14 7.56 -2.56 21.96
CA VAL A 14 7.41 -2.61 20.51
C VAL A 14 8.44 -1.71 19.85
N ASN A 15 9.26 -2.34 19.00
CA ASN A 15 10.05 -1.63 18.00
C ASN A 15 9.39 -1.87 16.64
N PHE A 16 9.15 -0.79 15.90
CA PHE A 16 8.97 -0.90 14.45
C PHE A 16 10.32 -1.33 13.87
N HIS A 17 10.40 -2.57 13.43
CA HIS A 17 11.50 -3.03 12.60
C HIS A 17 10.96 -3.22 11.18
N GLN A 18 11.71 -2.79 10.17
CA GLN A 18 11.55 -3.31 8.82
C GLN A 18 11.73 -4.83 8.91
N LEU A 19 10.63 -5.58 8.87
CA LEU A 19 10.72 -7.03 8.70
C LEU A 19 11.31 -7.28 7.32
N SER A 20 12.53 -7.81 7.28
CA SER A 20 13.08 -8.41 6.08
C SER A 20 12.35 -9.73 5.82
N ILE A 21 11.74 -9.82 4.65
CA ILE A 21 11.30 -11.11 4.13
C ILE A 21 12.56 -11.81 3.60
N ASN A 22 13.07 -12.78 4.35
CA ASN A 22 14.17 -13.61 3.90
C ASN A 22 13.66 -14.59 2.83
N THR A 23 14.18 -14.48 1.61
CA THR A 23 13.96 -15.46 0.55
C THR A 23 14.86 -16.67 0.79
N SER A 24 14.27 -17.83 1.08
CA SER A 24 14.97 -19.10 0.87
C SER A 24 14.99 -19.38 -0.63
N ASN A 25 16.16 -19.25 -1.26
CA ASN A 25 16.37 -19.61 -2.67
C ASN A 25 15.95 -21.06 -2.92
N SER A 26 14.88 -21.27 -3.69
CA SER A 26 14.66 -22.53 -4.38
C SER A 26 14.79 -22.30 -5.88
N ASN A 27 15.91 -22.74 -6.43
CA ASN A 27 16.15 -22.83 -7.86
C ASN A 27 15.07 -23.72 -8.51
N PHE A 28 14.08 -23.12 -9.16
CA PHE A 28 13.19 -23.85 -10.07
C PHE A 28 13.38 -23.34 -11.49
N HIS A 29 14.18 -24.08 -12.25
CA HIS A 29 14.20 -24.03 -13.71
C HIS A 29 12.83 -24.49 -14.24
N PHE A 30 12.08 -23.60 -14.88
CA PHE A 30 10.96 -23.99 -15.74
C PHE A 30 11.37 -23.85 -17.21
N LYS A 31 11.45 -24.99 -17.91
CA LYS A 31 11.47 -25.05 -19.37
C LYS A 31 10.04 -24.80 -19.88
N PRO A 32 9.81 -23.91 -20.87
CA PRO A 32 8.50 -23.74 -21.46
C PRO A 32 8.23 -24.86 -22.46
N THR A 33 7.22 -25.69 -22.18
CA THR A 33 6.68 -26.65 -23.15
C THR A 33 5.69 -25.93 -24.06
N GLN A 34 6.05 -25.84 -25.34
CA GLN A 34 5.29 -25.25 -26.43
C GLN A 34 4.11 -26.17 -26.79
N ALA A 35 2.88 -25.73 -26.53
CA ALA A 35 1.68 -26.40 -27.04
C ALA A 35 1.30 -25.82 -28.41
N GLN A 36 1.40 -26.63 -29.46
CA GLN A 36 0.94 -26.34 -30.82
C GLN A 36 -0.57 -26.56 -30.90
N HIS A 37 -1.33 -25.57 -31.38
CA HIS A 37 -2.71 -25.74 -31.82
C HIS A 37 -2.75 -25.94 -33.34
N PRO A 38 -3.46 -26.95 -33.88
CA PRO A 38 -3.66 -27.08 -35.31
C PRO A 38 -4.79 -26.18 -35.81
N SER A 39 -4.50 -25.44 -36.86
CA SER A 39 -5.45 -24.70 -37.70
C SER A 39 -6.25 -25.64 -38.60
N PHE A 40 -7.57 -25.49 -38.63
CA PHE A 40 -8.42 -26.01 -39.70
C PHE A 40 -9.40 -24.93 -40.16
N PHE A 41 -9.28 -24.50 -41.42
CA PHE A 41 -10.35 -23.91 -42.23
C PHE A 41 -10.97 -25.04 -43.08
N PRO A 42 -12.25 -24.93 -43.49
CA PRO A 42 -12.51 -24.31 -44.80
C PRO A 42 -13.82 -23.49 -44.93
N SER A 43 -13.70 -22.47 -45.78
CA SER A 43 -14.60 -21.81 -46.76
C SER A 43 -16.07 -22.22 -46.95
N GLY A 44 -16.95 -21.23 -47.19
CA GLY A 44 -18.20 -21.44 -47.93
C GLY A 44 -19.31 -20.36 -47.92
N ARG A 45 -19.17 -19.33 -48.78
CA ARG A 45 -20.18 -18.59 -49.59
C ARG A 45 -21.50 -17.98 -49.01
N HIS A 46 -21.59 -16.65 -49.20
CA HIS A 46 -22.69 -15.79 -49.73
C HIS A 46 -24.18 -16.09 -49.45
N TYR A 47 -24.92 -15.08 -48.95
CA TYR A 47 -26.05 -14.42 -49.64
C TYR A 47 -26.41 -13.07 -48.98
N ARG A 48 -26.82 -12.08 -49.80
CA ARG A 48 -27.29 -10.73 -49.43
C ARG A 48 -28.76 -10.78 -48.97
N HIS A 49 -29.18 -9.90 -48.06
CA HIS A 49 -30.41 -9.08 -48.19
C HIS A 49 -30.52 -8.00 -47.09
N PHE A 50 -30.96 -6.81 -47.48
CA PHE A 50 -31.30 -5.65 -46.64
C PHE A 50 -32.68 -5.81 -45.99
N HIS A 51 -32.87 -5.31 -44.75
CA HIS A 51 -34.03 -4.57 -44.20
C HIS A 51 -33.72 -4.27 -42.70
N ARG A 52 -33.48 -3.03 -42.28
CA ARG A 52 -34.42 -2.02 -41.73
C ARG A 52 -35.26 -2.49 -40.52
N PHE A 53 -35.03 -1.79 -39.40
CA PHE A 53 -35.87 -1.50 -38.22
C PHE A 53 -35.86 -2.38 -36.95
N SER A 54 -35.64 -1.65 -35.85
CA SER A 54 -36.26 -1.73 -34.51
C SER A 54 -35.51 -2.43 -33.36
N ALA A 55 -35.03 -1.55 -32.48
CA ALA A 55 -34.89 -1.64 -31.03
C ALA A 55 -35.18 -2.97 -30.31
N SER A 56 -34.16 -3.46 -29.60
CA SER A 56 -34.30 -3.80 -28.18
C SER A 56 -32.93 -3.74 -27.49
N LEU A 57 -32.80 -2.82 -26.53
CA LEU A 57 -31.67 -2.69 -25.64
C LEU A 57 -31.61 -3.90 -24.70
N THR A 58 -30.71 -4.85 -24.96
CA THR A 58 -30.29 -5.82 -23.94
C THR A 58 -28.78 -5.69 -23.77
N LYS A 59 -28.39 -4.97 -22.71
CA LYS A 59 -27.00 -4.81 -22.29
C LYS A 59 -26.38 -6.20 -22.05
N PRO A 60 -25.28 -6.57 -22.70
CA PRO A 60 -24.55 -7.76 -22.28
C PRO A 60 -23.87 -7.45 -20.94
N LEU A 61 -24.22 -8.20 -19.89
CA LEU A 61 -23.44 -8.22 -18.65
C LEU A 61 -22.01 -8.66 -19.00
N SER A 62 -21.09 -7.70 -19.02
CA SER A 62 -19.66 -7.96 -19.08
C SER A 62 -19.26 -8.66 -17.78
N ARG A 63 -19.19 -9.99 -17.85
CA ARG A 63 -18.69 -10.86 -16.78
C ARG A 63 -17.19 -10.62 -16.65
N SER A 64 -16.83 -9.71 -15.75
CA SER A 64 -15.46 -9.48 -15.29
C SER A 64 -14.83 -10.81 -14.90
N ARG A 65 -13.76 -11.23 -15.60
CA ARG A 65 -12.96 -12.42 -15.27
C ARG A 65 -11.94 -12.12 -14.18
N TYR A 66 -12.41 -11.60 -13.05
CA TYR A 66 -11.63 -11.57 -11.82
C TYR A 66 -12.46 -12.26 -10.74
N PRO A 67 -11.92 -13.30 -10.07
CA PRO A 67 -12.64 -13.96 -9.00
C PRO A 67 -12.92 -12.93 -7.90
N HIS A 68 -14.18 -12.57 -7.72
CA HIS A 68 -14.66 -11.81 -6.57
C HIS A 68 -14.64 -12.74 -5.35
N CYS A 69 -13.46 -12.87 -4.73
CA CYS A 69 -13.32 -13.44 -3.39
C CYS A 69 -13.61 -12.35 -2.36
N ALA A 70 -14.89 -12.06 -2.11
CA ALA A 70 -15.34 -11.02 -1.17
C ALA A 70 -15.59 -11.55 0.26
N LEU A 71 -14.82 -12.53 0.75
CA LEU A 71 -15.06 -13.12 2.09
C LEU A 71 -13.81 -13.37 2.97
N SER A 72 -12.60 -13.11 2.50
CA SER A 72 -11.40 -13.21 3.34
C SER A 72 -10.77 -11.84 3.56
N SER A 73 -10.35 -11.54 4.79
CA SER A 73 -9.45 -10.41 5.07
C SER A 73 -8.21 -10.52 4.17
N PRO A 74 -7.65 -9.40 3.69
CA PRO A 74 -6.47 -9.45 2.84
C PRO A 74 -5.35 -10.20 3.59
N THR A 75 -4.72 -11.14 2.91
CA THR A 75 -3.61 -11.92 3.46
C THR A 75 -2.32 -11.09 3.38
N PRO A 76 -1.55 -11.00 4.47
CA PRO A 76 -0.26 -10.33 4.43
C PRO A 76 0.65 -10.99 3.39
N PRO A 77 1.52 -10.23 2.70
CA PRO A 77 2.45 -10.79 1.73
C PRO A 77 3.48 -11.71 2.41
N SER A 78 3.82 -12.79 1.71
CA SER A 78 4.84 -13.77 2.10
C SER A 78 6.19 -13.54 1.42
N SER A 79 6.23 -12.69 0.38
CA SER A 79 7.43 -12.31 -0.37
C SER A 79 7.46 -10.82 -0.71
N LYS A 80 8.65 -10.32 -1.07
CA LYS A 80 8.82 -8.94 -1.55
C LYS A 80 8.02 -8.70 -2.82
N GLU A 81 8.05 -9.64 -3.75
CA GLU A 81 7.35 -9.58 -5.04
C GLU A 81 5.84 -9.58 -4.84
N GLU A 82 5.35 -10.35 -3.87
CA GLU A 82 3.95 -10.34 -3.48
C GLU A 82 3.55 -8.98 -2.88
N ALA A 83 4.37 -8.40 -2.00
CA ALA A 83 4.12 -7.07 -1.44
C ALA A 83 4.03 -6.00 -2.53
N ILE A 84 4.94 -6.02 -3.51
CA ILE A 84 4.93 -5.14 -4.67
C ILE A 84 3.66 -5.34 -5.50
N SER A 85 3.30 -6.59 -5.79
CA SER A 85 2.12 -6.94 -6.58
C SER A 85 0.82 -6.47 -5.90
N GLN A 86 0.68 -6.69 -4.58
CA GLN A 86 -0.47 -6.26 -3.80
C GLN A 86 -0.56 -4.72 -3.73
N ALA A 87 0.56 -4.03 -3.49
CA ALA A 87 0.62 -2.57 -3.48
C ALA A 87 0.23 -1.97 -4.84
N LYS A 88 0.79 -2.52 -5.93
CA LYS A 88 0.47 -2.13 -7.31
C LYS A 88 -1.00 -2.32 -7.63
N ALA A 89 -1.57 -3.48 -7.29
CA ALA A 89 -2.98 -3.77 -7.50
C ALA A 89 -3.90 -2.80 -6.73
N SER A 90 -3.58 -2.54 -5.46
CA SER A 90 -4.32 -1.60 -4.60
C SER A 90 -4.30 -0.19 -5.16
N LEU A 91 -3.12 0.29 -5.57
CA LEU A 91 -2.94 1.58 -6.22
C LEU A 91 -3.72 1.67 -7.53
N CYS A 92 -3.59 0.70 -8.43
CA CYS A 92 -4.27 0.74 -9.73
C CYS A 92 -5.78 0.84 -9.58
N ARG A 93 -6.38 0.06 -8.68
CA ARG A 93 -7.84 0.09 -8.45
C ARG A 93 -8.29 1.41 -7.82
N THR A 94 -7.50 1.98 -6.91
CA THR A 94 -7.82 3.27 -6.29
C THR A 94 -7.63 4.45 -7.27
N LEU A 95 -6.65 4.36 -8.17
CA LEU A 95 -6.32 5.38 -9.16
C LEU A 95 -7.21 5.32 -10.42
N GLU A 96 -7.87 4.20 -10.70
CA GLU A 96 -8.67 4.00 -11.92
C GLU A 96 -9.77 5.06 -12.06
N LYS A 97 -10.54 5.32 -11.00
CA LYS A 97 -11.61 6.33 -11.01
C LYS A 97 -11.09 7.77 -11.16
N PRO A 98 -10.14 8.25 -10.34
CA PRO A 98 -9.68 9.64 -10.43
C PRO A 98 -8.93 9.97 -11.72
N LEU A 99 -8.20 9.01 -12.31
CA LEU A 99 -7.50 9.23 -13.59
C LEU A 99 -8.42 9.21 -14.82
N ASN A 100 -9.53 8.46 -14.76
CA ASN A 100 -10.51 8.40 -15.86
C ASN A 100 -11.61 9.46 -15.78
N ASN A 101 -11.86 10.04 -14.60
CA ASN A 101 -12.86 11.08 -14.41
C ASN A 101 -12.28 12.33 -13.75
N PRO A 102 -11.29 12.99 -14.38
CA PRO A 102 -10.89 14.33 -13.96
C PRO A 102 -12.08 15.26 -14.22
N LYS A 103 -12.92 15.53 -13.21
CA LYS A 103 -14.15 16.30 -13.42
C LYS A 103 -13.79 17.68 -13.96
N LEU A 104 -14.38 18.05 -15.11
CA LEU A 104 -14.30 19.38 -15.69
C LEU A 104 -14.84 20.43 -14.68
N PRO A 105 -14.27 21.65 -14.66
CA PRO A 105 -14.52 22.68 -13.65
C PRO A 105 -15.90 23.38 -13.77
N ALA A 106 -16.93 22.67 -14.23
CA ALA A 106 -18.27 23.21 -14.46
C ALA A 106 -19.23 23.07 -13.25
N ARG A 107 -18.77 22.61 -12.07
CA ARG A 107 -19.62 22.47 -10.87
C ARG A 107 -19.00 23.15 -9.66
N ILE A 108 -19.83 23.96 -9.00
CA ILE A 108 -19.64 24.86 -7.86
C ILE A 108 -18.95 24.23 -6.61
N LYS A 109 -18.66 22.92 -6.61
CA LYS A 109 -17.96 22.24 -5.49
C LYS A 109 -16.53 21.90 -5.90
N LYS A 110 -15.55 22.45 -5.18
CA LYS A 110 -14.12 22.07 -5.31
C LYS A 110 -14.00 20.54 -5.26
N LEU A 111 -13.36 19.96 -6.28
CA LEU A 111 -13.10 18.52 -6.34
C LEU A 111 -12.13 18.14 -5.21
N LYS A 112 -12.42 17.09 -4.42
CA LYS A 112 -11.41 16.58 -3.48
C LYS A 112 -10.25 16.01 -4.29
N GLN A 113 -9.04 16.54 -4.10
CA GLN A 113 -7.84 16.01 -4.74
C GLN A 113 -7.57 14.59 -4.21
N PRO A 114 -7.37 13.59 -5.07
CA PRO A 114 -6.99 12.25 -4.64
C PRO A 114 -5.55 12.25 -4.10
N ARG A 115 -5.38 11.88 -2.83
CA ARG A 115 -4.09 11.85 -2.13
C ARG A 115 -3.92 10.49 -1.48
N PHE A 116 -2.90 9.73 -1.89
CA PHE A 116 -2.71 8.35 -1.45
C PHE A 116 -1.33 8.10 -0.88
N ARG A 117 -1.22 7.11 0.01
CA ARG A 117 0.06 6.70 0.59
C ARG A 117 0.26 5.20 0.48
N VAL A 118 1.50 4.81 0.18
CA VAL A 118 1.92 3.41 0.09
C VAL A 118 3.23 3.20 0.85
N GLU A 119 3.24 2.14 1.65
CA GLU A 119 4.37 1.72 2.48
C GLU A 119 4.67 0.23 2.24
N ILE A 120 5.82 -0.05 1.64
CA ILE A 120 6.34 -1.40 1.40
C ILE A 120 7.63 -1.52 2.21
N PRO A 121 7.84 -2.60 2.99
CA PRO A 121 9.07 -2.76 3.74
C PRO A 121 10.25 -2.91 2.79
N VAL A 122 11.37 -2.28 3.12
CA VAL A 122 12.58 -2.29 2.32
C VAL A 122 13.71 -2.82 3.19
N ILE A 123 14.59 -3.65 2.61
CA ILE A 123 15.79 -4.16 3.31
C ILE A 123 17.00 -3.25 3.01
N ASN A 124 17.05 -2.72 1.80
CA ASN A 124 18.12 -1.84 1.33
C ASN A 124 17.53 -0.50 0.90
N GLU A 125 17.84 0.54 1.65
CA GLU A 125 17.39 1.91 1.39
C GLU A 125 18.34 2.68 0.46
N SER A 126 19.22 1.99 -0.27
CA SER A 126 20.05 2.66 -1.27
C SER A 126 19.19 3.32 -2.36
N PRO A 127 19.64 4.46 -2.92
CA PRO A 127 18.91 5.16 -3.98
C PRO A 127 18.53 4.24 -5.16
N ALA A 128 19.44 3.36 -5.57
CA ALA A 128 19.19 2.38 -6.64
C ALA A 128 18.09 1.37 -6.29
N SER A 129 18.09 0.84 -5.06
CA SER A 129 17.09 -0.14 -4.62
C SER A 129 15.70 0.45 -4.53
N LEU A 130 15.58 1.67 -3.99
CA LEU A 130 14.33 2.39 -3.85
C LEU A 130 13.79 2.87 -5.21
N SER A 131 14.67 3.32 -6.11
CA SER A 131 14.31 3.67 -7.49
C SER A 131 13.77 2.45 -8.25
N HIS A 132 14.42 1.30 -8.10
CA HIS A 132 13.93 0.04 -8.67
C HIS A 132 12.55 -0.34 -8.12
N LEU A 133 12.37 -0.26 -6.81
CA LEU A 133 11.10 -0.56 -6.16
C LEU A 133 9.98 0.37 -6.66
N ALA A 134 10.26 1.67 -6.81
CA ALA A 134 9.31 2.63 -7.35
C ALA A 134 8.92 2.27 -8.80
N LEU A 135 9.88 1.88 -9.63
CA LEU A 135 9.59 1.44 -10.99
C LEU A 135 8.77 0.14 -11.03
N ASP A 136 9.06 -0.84 -10.19
CA ASP A 136 8.28 -2.09 -10.15
C ASP A 136 6.79 -1.82 -9.85
N VAL A 137 6.52 -0.85 -8.97
CA VAL A 137 5.17 -0.41 -8.61
C VAL A 137 4.53 0.47 -9.70
N PHE A 138 5.19 1.55 -10.11
CA PHE A 138 4.59 2.62 -10.93
C PHE A 138 4.82 2.47 -12.44
N ALA A 139 5.86 1.77 -12.88
CA ALA A 139 6.08 1.55 -14.29
C ALA A 139 5.02 0.59 -14.85
N ASN A 140 4.52 0.92 -16.04
CA ASN A 140 3.54 0.11 -16.78
C ASN A 140 2.32 -0.28 -15.92
N MET A 141 1.85 0.61 -15.05
CA MET A 141 0.63 0.37 -14.28
C MET A 141 -0.54 0.04 -15.22
N PRO A 142 -1.24 -1.09 -15.03
CA PRO A 142 -2.32 -1.54 -15.92
C PRO A 142 -3.63 -0.78 -15.67
N ILE A 143 -3.57 0.55 -15.69
CA ILE A 143 -4.74 1.42 -15.52
C ILE A 143 -5.39 1.59 -16.90
N LYS A 144 -6.63 1.12 -17.03
CA LYS A 144 -7.40 1.27 -18.27
C LYS A 144 -7.78 2.74 -18.41
N ARG A 145 -7.16 3.44 -19.36
CA ARG A 145 -7.55 4.80 -19.75
C ARG A 145 -7.97 4.79 -21.22
N LYS A 146 -9.02 5.54 -21.52
CA LYS A 146 -9.75 5.47 -22.80
C LYS A 146 -8.85 5.74 -24.01
N ASP A 147 -7.93 6.71 -23.90
CA ASP A 147 -7.26 7.28 -25.07
C ASP A 147 -5.73 7.44 -24.93
N SER A 148 -5.12 7.10 -23.79
CA SER A 148 -3.67 7.25 -23.58
C SER A 148 -3.14 6.45 -22.39
N LYS A 149 -1.82 6.24 -22.33
CA LYS A 149 -1.16 5.73 -21.12
C LYS A 149 -1.15 6.81 -20.03
N VAL A 150 -1.22 6.39 -18.78
CA VAL A 150 -1.05 7.28 -17.62
C VAL A 150 0.40 7.74 -17.57
N LYS A 151 0.62 9.06 -17.60
CA LYS A 151 1.94 9.65 -17.42
C LYS A 151 2.20 9.84 -15.93
N THR A 152 3.18 9.13 -15.41
CA THR A 152 3.59 9.21 -14.00
C THR A 152 4.88 10.00 -13.90
N MET A 153 4.95 10.90 -12.94
CA MET A 153 6.18 11.59 -12.58
C MET A 153 6.58 11.24 -11.16
N ILE A 154 7.80 10.75 -11.01
CA ILE A 154 8.39 10.41 -9.73
C ILE A 154 9.32 11.56 -9.34
N LEU A 155 9.06 12.13 -8.18
CA LEU A 155 9.85 13.18 -7.56
C LEU A 155 10.74 12.54 -6.50
N CYS A 156 12.04 12.51 -6.79
CA CYS A 156 13.09 11.93 -5.97
C CYS A 156 13.63 12.96 -4.96
N PRO A 157 14.12 12.52 -3.80
CA PRO A 157 14.54 13.43 -2.74
C PRO A 157 15.87 14.13 -3.03
N ASP A 158 16.75 13.54 -3.84
CA ASP A 158 18.07 14.08 -4.16
C ASP A 158 18.56 13.64 -5.56
N GLU A 159 19.72 14.17 -5.97
CA GLU A 159 20.29 13.93 -7.30
C GLU A 159 20.82 12.50 -7.46
N CYS A 160 21.31 11.87 -6.38
CA CYS A 160 21.75 10.47 -6.42
C CYS A 160 20.58 9.53 -6.73
N PHE A 161 19.39 9.83 -6.22
CA PHE A 161 18.16 9.13 -6.62
C PHE A 161 17.79 9.40 -8.07
N LYS A 162 17.94 10.63 -8.56
CA LYS A 162 17.65 10.95 -9.97
C LYS A 162 18.58 10.19 -10.91
N GLU A 163 19.89 10.19 -10.65
CA GLU A 163 20.88 9.45 -11.43
C GLU A 163 20.57 7.94 -11.42
N ALA A 164 20.35 7.37 -10.23
CA ALA A 164 20.01 5.97 -10.08
C ALA A 164 18.68 5.59 -10.76
N ALA A 165 17.69 6.48 -10.76
CA ALA A 165 16.42 6.21 -11.42
C ALA A 165 16.49 6.39 -12.94
N SER A 166 17.29 7.35 -13.44
CA SER A 166 17.43 7.66 -14.87
C SER A 166 17.98 6.50 -15.69
N THR A 167 18.91 5.73 -15.12
CA THR A 167 19.49 4.52 -15.72
C THR A 167 18.41 3.45 -16.02
N PHE A 168 17.32 3.44 -15.25
CA PHE A 168 16.23 2.47 -15.41
C PHE A 168 14.96 3.07 -16.03
N ALA A 169 14.70 4.37 -15.85
CA ALA A 169 13.55 5.07 -16.41
C ALA A 169 13.54 5.05 -17.96
N SER A 170 14.70 4.91 -18.59
CA SER A 170 14.84 4.68 -20.04
C SER A 170 14.04 3.47 -20.55
N ARG A 171 13.62 2.56 -19.65
CA ARG A 171 12.80 1.38 -19.96
C ARG A 171 11.28 1.64 -19.93
N SER A 172 10.83 2.83 -19.52
CA SER A 172 9.39 3.17 -19.45
C SER A 172 9.06 4.51 -20.09
N TYR A 173 8.37 4.47 -21.23
CA TYR A 173 7.96 5.67 -21.98
C TYR A 173 6.92 6.56 -21.26
N SER A 174 6.34 6.09 -20.16
CA SER A 174 5.25 6.78 -19.45
C SER A 174 5.65 7.27 -18.06
N THR A 175 6.91 7.06 -17.65
CA THR A 175 7.40 7.45 -16.33
C THR A 175 8.56 8.41 -16.48
N THR A 176 8.42 9.62 -15.95
CA THR A 176 9.51 10.60 -15.83
C THR A 176 9.99 10.65 -14.40
N VAL A 177 11.27 10.95 -14.20
CA VAL A 177 11.89 11.05 -12.88
C VAL A 177 12.58 12.40 -12.77
N GLU A 178 12.20 13.17 -11.76
CA GLU A 178 12.76 14.49 -11.48
C GLU A 178 13.21 14.59 -10.04
N ASN A 179 14.17 15.48 -9.79
CA ASN A 179 14.65 15.78 -8.45
C ASN A 179 13.76 16.87 -7.84
N LEU A 180 13.32 16.63 -6.60
CA LEU A 180 12.47 17.53 -5.84
C LEU A 180 13.19 18.85 -5.51
N ASP A 181 14.46 18.81 -5.14
CA ASP A 181 15.25 20.01 -4.81
C ASP A 181 15.41 20.93 -6.03
N THR A 182 15.57 20.36 -7.23
CA THR A 182 15.67 21.13 -8.49
C THR A 182 14.38 21.88 -8.80
N LEU A 183 13.22 21.30 -8.49
CA LEU A 183 11.93 21.96 -8.67
C LEU A 183 11.70 23.08 -7.64
N SER A 184 12.36 23.01 -6.47
CA SER A 184 12.24 24.06 -5.44
C SER A 184 12.88 25.38 -5.87
N VAL A 185 13.99 25.29 -6.60
CA VAL A 185 14.76 26.44 -7.10
C VAL A 185 14.08 27.07 -8.32
N ALA A 186 13.34 26.29 -9.11
CA ALA A 186 12.70 26.72 -10.36
C ALA A 186 11.28 27.29 -10.15
N THR A 187 11.10 28.19 -9.18
CA THR A 187 9.79 28.65 -8.66
C THR A 187 8.86 29.31 -9.72
N GLY A 188 9.29 29.49 -10.97
CA GLY A 188 8.43 29.91 -12.10
C GLY A 188 8.16 28.84 -13.19
N GLU A 189 9.08 27.88 -13.39
CA GLU A 189 9.02 26.89 -14.50
C GLU A 189 8.45 25.54 -14.08
N SER A 190 8.32 25.28 -12.77
CA SER A 190 7.82 24.02 -12.22
C SER A 190 6.44 23.63 -12.76
N SER A 191 5.55 24.59 -13.01
CA SER A 191 4.22 24.33 -13.60
C SER A 191 4.30 23.71 -15.00
N SER A 192 5.29 24.09 -15.81
CA SER A 192 5.48 23.57 -17.17
C SER A 192 6.00 22.13 -17.16
N ILE A 193 6.92 21.82 -16.23
CA ILE A 193 7.50 20.49 -16.03
C ILE A 193 6.45 19.53 -15.44
N LEU A 194 5.58 20.03 -14.57
CA LEU A 194 4.53 19.23 -13.90
C LEU A 194 3.25 19.06 -14.74
N SER A 195 3.03 19.93 -15.71
CA SER A 195 1.86 19.95 -16.61
C SER A 195 1.58 18.63 -17.36
N PRO A 196 2.57 17.92 -17.94
CA PRO A 196 2.30 16.72 -18.73
C PRO A 196 1.94 15.48 -17.90
N ALA A 197 2.22 15.45 -16.60
CA ALA A 197 1.96 14.26 -15.78
C ALA A 197 0.50 14.15 -15.36
N ASP A 198 -0.04 12.93 -15.37
CA ASP A 198 -1.37 12.62 -14.85
C ASP A 198 -1.33 12.22 -13.36
N LEU A 199 -0.19 11.71 -12.88
CA LEU A 199 0.04 11.25 -11.52
C LEU A 199 1.40 11.75 -11.02
N ILE A 200 1.43 12.33 -9.83
CA ILE A 200 2.66 12.74 -9.13
C ILE A 200 2.95 11.75 -8.00
N VAL A 201 4.20 11.31 -7.89
CA VAL A 201 4.67 10.40 -6.84
C VAL A 201 5.86 11.04 -6.12
N PHE A 202 5.74 11.28 -4.82
CA PHE A 202 6.87 11.62 -3.97
C PHE A 202 7.55 10.32 -3.50
N LEU A 203 8.76 10.06 -4.00
CA LEU A 203 9.56 8.89 -3.63
C LEU A 203 10.38 9.21 -2.39
N THR A 204 10.19 8.41 -1.34
CA THR A 204 10.94 8.49 -0.09
C THR A 204 11.18 9.91 0.43
N PRO A 205 10.12 10.75 0.53
CA PRO A 205 10.28 12.10 1.00
C PRO A 205 10.76 12.15 2.45
N GLU A 206 11.45 13.24 2.78
CA GLU A 206 11.92 13.58 4.13
C GLU A 206 11.08 14.69 4.76
N VAL A 207 11.12 14.80 6.09
CA VAL A 207 10.34 15.83 6.84
C VAL A 207 10.65 17.25 6.35
N ARG A 208 11.93 17.55 6.06
CA ARG A 208 12.37 18.84 5.52
C ARG A 208 11.76 19.21 4.16
N GLN A 209 11.13 18.25 3.47
CA GLN A 209 10.54 18.45 2.14
C GLN A 209 9.02 18.69 2.19
N LEU A 210 8.39 18.62 3.36
CA LEU A 210 6.92 18.66 3.49
C LEU A 210 6.30 19.97 2.98
N GLU A 211 6.91 21.12 3.26
CA GLU A 211 6.42 22.42 2.76
C GLU A 211 6.40 22.45 1.23
N PHE A 212 7.48 21.96 0.63
CA PHE A 212 7.63 21.93 -0.81
C PHE A 212 6.71 20.90 -1.47
N MET A 213 6.53 19.74 -0.84
CA MET A 213 5.51 18.76 -1.25
C MET A 213 4.11 19.36 -1.24
N LYS A 214 3.78 20.16 -0.22
CA LYS A 214 2.49 20.86 -0.13
C LYS A 214 2.34 21.86 -1.28
N MET A 215 3.36 22.67 -1.54
CA MET A 215 3.38 23.61 -2.67
C MET A 215 3.13 22.91 -4.02
N ILE A 216 3.84 21.82 -4.30
CA ILE A 216 3.64 21.03 -5.53
C ILE A 216 2.24 20.44 -5.57
N THR A 217 1.77 19.86 -4.46
CA THR A 217 0.46 19.24 -4.41
C THR A 217 -0.66 20.24 -4.70
N ASP A 218 -0.52 21.47 -4.20
CA ASP A 218 -1.46 22.57 -4.43
C ASP A 218 -1.38 23.08 -5.89
N SER A 219 -0.19 23.10 -6.51
CA SER A 219 -0.01 23.57 -7.90
C SER A 219 -0.52 22.58 -8.95
N VAL A 220 -0.52 21.28 -8.64
CA VAL A 220 -1.00 20.23 -9.57
C VAL A 220 -2.47 19.89 -9.37
N TYR A 221 -3.20 20.60 -8.50
CA TYR A 221 -4.61 20.36 -8.26
C TYR A 221 -5.45 20.41 -9.56
N PRO A 222 -6.38 19.46 -9.79
CA PRO A 222 -6.82 18.39 -8.90
C PRO A 222 -6.18 17.01 -9.19
N LYS A 223 -4.99 16.97 -9.80
CA LYS A 223 -4.32 15.71 -10.17
C LYS A 223 -4.04 14.83 -8.94
N PRO A 224 -4.13 13.49 -9.08
CA PRO A 224 -3.75 12.55 -8.03
C PRO A 224 -2.28 12.68 -7.62
N VAL A 225 -2.03 12.53 -6.32
CA VAL A 225 -0.69 12.57 -5.74
C VAL A 225 -0.48 11.38 -4.80
N VAL A 226 0.70 10.76 -4.84
CA VAL A 226 1.06 9.60 -4.02
C VAL A 226 2.32 9.88 -3.21
N ILE A 227 2.30 9.58 -1.92
CA ILE A 227 3.50 9.44 -1.09
C ILE A 227 3.90 7.97 -1.08
N PHE A 228 5.14 7.67 -1.47
CA PHE A 228 5.67 6.33 -1.54
C PHE A 228 6.87 6.16 -0.61
N ASN A 229 6.75 5.28 0.40
CA ASN A 229 7.79 4.97 1.38
C ASN A 229 8.43 6.20 2.06
N PRO A 230 7.66 7.07 2.72
CA PRO A 230 8.22 8.25 3.39
C PRO A 230 9.25 7.86 4.46
N LYS A 231 10.23 8.73 4.72
CA LYS A 231 11.29 8.49 5.72
C LYS A 231 10.88 8.82 7.17
N TRP A 232 9.60 9.05 7.42
CA TRP A 232 9.05 9.28 8.75
C TRP A 232 8.01 8.21 9.11
N GLY A 233 7.96 7.85 10.38
CA GLY A 233 6.93 7.01 10.97
C GLY A 233 5.65 7.79 11.24
N PHE A 234 4.56 7.07 11.48
CA PHE A 234 3.26 7.68 11.79
C PHE A 234 3.27 8.46 13.12
N GLU A 235 4.01 7.97 14.12
CA GLU A 235 4.12 8.64 15.43
C GLU A 235 4.85 9.99 15.34
N GLU A 236 5.69 10.18 14.32
CA GLU A 236 6.39 11.45 14.08
C GLU A 236 5.44 12.52 13.50
N GLU A 237 4.30 12.12 12.92
CA GLU A 237 3.38 13.04 12.23
C GLU A 237 2.68 14.03 13.16
N ASP A 238 2.53 13.68 14.45
CA ASP A 238 2.01 14.59 15.46
C ASP A 238 2.97 15.77 15.71
N GLY A 239 4.26 15.63 15.38
CA GLY A 239 5.27 16.67 15.46
C GLY A 239 5.33 17.61 14.25
N PHE A 240 4.49 17.45 13.23
CA PHE A 240 4.56 18.23 11.98
C PHE A 240 3.82 19.58 12.03
N GLU A 241 3.31 19.98 13.20
CA GLU A 241 2.67 21.27 13.41
C GLU A 241 1.60 21.58 12.32
N GLU A 242 1.75 22.68 11.57
CA GLU A 242 0.83 23.12 10.52
C GLU A 242 0.74 22.15 9.32
N LEU A 243 1.78 21.33 9.08
CA LEU A 243 1.84 20.37 7.98
C LEU A 243 1.19 19.03 8.32
N ARG A 244 0.78 18.83 9.58
CA ARG A 244 0.08 17.62 10.04
C ARG A 244 -1.20 17.37 9.26
N GLU A 245 -2.01 18.40 9.01
CA GLU A 245 -3.25 18.26 8.23
C GLU A 245 -2.95 17.86 6.78
N PHE A 246 -1.89 18.42 6.20
CA PHE A 246 -1.46 18.08 4.86
C PHE A 246 -1.05 16.60 4.75
N VAL A 247 -0.18 16.11 5.64
CA VAL A 247 0.24 14.70 5.65
C VAL A 247 -0.94 13.77 5.97
N GLY A 248 -1.77 14.13 6.95
CA GLY A 248 -2.97 13.39 7.33
C GLY A 248 -4.05 13.33 6.25
N SER A 249 -3.97 14.17 5.22
CA SER A 249 -4.88 14.14 4.07
C SER A 249 -4.61 12.99 3.09
N PHE A 250 -3.46 12.30 3.22
CA PHE A 250 -3.10 11.16 2.37
C PHE A 250 -3.68 9.86 2.90
N GLU A 251 -4.58 9.25 2.14
CA GLU A 251 -5.23 8.00 2.51
C GLU A 251 -4.28 6.83 2.23
N VAL A 252 -3.91 6.06 3.28
CA VAL A 252 -3.06 4.88 3.11
C VAL A 252 -3.85 3.78 2.39
N VAL A 253 -3.40 3.41 1.19
CA VAL A 253 -4.03 2.38 0.35
C VAL A 253 -3.34 1.02 0.47
N TYR A 254 -2.07 1.02 0.84
CA TYR A 254 -1.30 -0.17 1.13
C TYR A 254 -0.24 0.16 2.19
N SER A 255 -0.14 -0.67 3.23
CA SER A 255 0.95 -0.60 4.20
C SER A 255 1.21 -2.00 4.74
N PHE A 256 2.47 -2.41 4.75
CA PHE A 256 2.91 -3.64 5.39
C PHE A 256 4.13 -3.33 6.27
N THR A 257 3.88 -3.11 7.56
CA THR A 257 4.89 -2.68 8.52
C THR A 257 5.17 -3.79 9.51
N GLY A 258 6.45 -4.11 9.69
CA GLY A 258 6.87 -5.08 10.69
C GLY A 258 6.80 -4.54 12.12
N LEU A 259 6.48 -5.44 13.04
CA LEU A 259 6.47 -5.21 14.47
C LEU A 259 7.36 -6.27 15.12
N GLU A 260 8.27 -5.84 16.00
CA GLU A 260 8.88 -6.73 16.97
C GLU A 260 8.23 -6.50 18.33
N VAL A 261 7.62 -7.54 18.87
CA VAL A 261 7.00 -7.53 20.18
C VAL A 261 7.92 -8.24 21.15
N ARG A 262 8.54 -7.49 22.05
CA ARG A 262 9.32 -8.04 23.16
C ARG A 262 8.33 -8.44 24.25
N GLY A 263 8.31 -9.71 24.62
CA GLY A 263 7.70 -10.15 25.88
C GLY A 263 8.77 -10.30 26.97
N VAL A 264 8.33 -10.57 28.21
CA VAL A 264 9.23 -10.78 29.37
C VAL A 264 10.24 -11.91 29.13
N LEU A 265 9.89 -12.93 28.33
CA LEU A 265 10.73 -14.11 28.07
C LEU A 265 10.88 -14.49 26.59
N ASN A 266 10.06 -13.94 25.68
CA ASN A 266 10.06 -14.31 24.26
C ASN A 266 9.83 -13.09 23.37
N LYS A 267 10.54 -13.04 22.25
CA LYS A 267 10.29 -12.11 21.14
C LYS A 267 9.29 -12.74 20.18
N ARG A 268 8.29 -11.98 19.75
CA ARG A 268 7.35 -12.37 18.70
C ARG A 268 7.38 -11.36 17.58
N LYS A 269 7.34 -11.85 16.34
CA LYS A 269 7.16 -10.99 15.18
C LYS A 269 5.67 -10.75 14.98
N GLY A 270 5.34 -9.55 14.55
CA GLY A 270 4.00 -9.19 14.13
C GLY A 270 4.06 -8.22 12.95
N VAL A 271 2.90 -7.89 12.40
CA VAL A 271 2.77 -6.95 11.31
C VAL A 271 1.53 -6.09 11.50
N ILE A 272 1.64 -4.82 11.13
CA ILE A 272 0.48 -3.98 10.83
C ILE A 272 0.31 -4.01 9.32
N PHE A 273 -0.88 -4.39 8.87
CA PHE A 273 -1.16 -4.60 7.47
C PHE A 273 -2.46 -3.92 7.04
N LYS A 274 -2.38 -3.18 5.93
CA LYS A 274 -3.54 -2.64 5.22
C LYS A 274 -3.35 -2.85 3.72
N CYS A 275 -4.39 -3.31 3.04
CA CYS A 275 -4.38 -3.51 1.59
C CYS A 275 -5.78 -3.25 1.04
N VAL A 276 -5.94 -2.18 0.28
CA VAL A 276 -7.24 -1.78 -0.29
C VAL A 276 -7.50 -2.56 -1.56
N ARG A 277 -8.48 -3.47 -1.55
CA ARG A 277 -8.74 -4.31 -2.72
C ARG A 277 -9.69 -3.65 -3.70
N ASP A 278 -10.83 -3.10 -3.31
CA ASP A 278 -11.85 -2.74 -4.30
C ASP A 278 -11.78 -1.28 -4.78
N GLY A 279 -10.69 -0.58 -4.48
CA GLY A 279 -10.55 0.87 -4.73
C GLY A 279 -11.47 1.74 -3.86
N VAL A 280 -12.20 1.12 -2.91
CA VAL A 280 -13.08 1.78 -1.96
C VAL A 280 -12.37 1.85 -0.61
N LEU A 281 -12.15 3.06 -0.13
CA LEU A 281 -11.30 3.31 1.05
C LEU A 281 -12.05 3.18 2.38
N SER A 282 -13.38 3.29 2.34
CA SER A 282 -14.23 3.30 3.54
C SER A 282 -14.48 1.92 4.16
N GLY A 283 -14.12 0.83 3.48
CA GLY A 283 -14.41 -0.54 3.94
C GLY A 283 -13.20 -1.31 4.48
N GLU A 284 -11.99 -0.87 4.16
CA GLU A 284 -10.77 -1.64 4.41
C GLU A 284 -10.14 -1.25 5.74
N GLN A 285 -9.92 -2.26 6.58
CA GLN A 285 -9.43 -2.10 7.95
C GLN A 285 -7.92 -2.32 8.02
N TRP A 286 -7.32 -1.77 9.07
CA TRP A 286 -5.96 -2.07 9.47
C TRP A 286 -5.96 -3.35 10.29
N ASN A 287 -5.14 -4.31 9.90
CA ASN A 287 -5.02 -5.62 10.54
C ASN A 287 -3.73 -5.67 11.35
N VAL A 288 -3.83 -6.08 12.61
CA VAL A 288 -2.67 -6.43 13.43
C VAL A 288 -2.56 -7.95 13.47
N LEU A 289 -1.48 -8.48 12.90
CA LEU A 289 -1.21 -9.92 12.88
C LEU A 289 0.04 -10.25 13.68
N VAL A 290 0.07 -11.41 14.32
CA VAL A 290 1.20 -11.88 15.13
C VAL A 290 1.57 -13.28 14.70
N GLU A 291 2.87 -13.56 14.66
CA GLU A 291 3.40 -14.88 14.36
C GLU A 291 3.15 -15.84 15.54
N GLU A 292 2.38 -16.89 15.28
CA GLU A 292 2.18 -18.02 16.18
C GLU A 292 2.58 -19.31 15.47
N LYS A 293 3.61 -20.00 15.97
CA LYS A 293 4.10 -21.28 15.40
C LYS A 293 4.49 -21.18 13.91
N GLY A 294 5.04 -20.05 13.48
CA GLY A 294 5.48 -19.82 12.10
C GLY A 294 4.41 -19.25 11.16
N GLU A 295 3.18 -19.04 11.64
CA GLU A 295 2.09 -18.48 10.84
C GLU A 295 1.60 -17.13 11.39
N LEU A 296 1.39 -16.15 10.51
CA LEU A 296 0.78 -14.87 10.87
C LEU A 296 -0.72 -15.04 11.10
N LYS A 297 -1.18 -14.77 12.31
CA LYS A 297 -2.59 -14.82 12.68
C LYS A 297 -3.13 -13.44 13.00
N LEU A 298 -4.34 -13.16 12.52
CA LEU A 298 -5.05 -11.92 12.84
C LEU A 298 -5.39 -11.88 14.33
N VAL A 299 -4.97 -10.81 14.99
CA VAL A 299 -5.22 -10.60 16.42
C VAL A 299 -6.23 -9.48 16.65
N SER A 300 -6.16 -8.41 15.86
CA SER A 300 -7.08 -7.28 15.97
C SER A 300 -7.24 -6.55 14.64
N THR A 301 -8.31 -5.79 14.53
CA THR A 301 -8.67 -4.97 13.37
C THR A 301 -9.02 -3.55 13.82
N PHE A 302 -8.56 -2.53 13.08
CA PHE A 302 -8.79 -1.12 13.39
C PHE A 302 -9.35 -0.38 12.17
N LYS A 303 -10.22 0.61 12.40
CA LYS A 303 -10.78 1.45 11.33
C LYS A 303 -9.75 2.49 10.87
N THR A 304 -8.98 3.03 11.80
CA THR A 304 -7.88 3.96 11.59
C THR A 304 -6.56 3.24 11.79
N ARG A 305 -5.45 3.88 11.40
CA ARG A 305 -4.12 3.32 11.65
C ARG A 305 -3.94 3.22 13.17
N PRO A 306 -3.62 2.02 13.71
CA PRO A 306 -3.45 1.89 15.15
C PRO A 306 -2.14 2.56 15.58
N SER A 307 -2.17 3.23 16.74
CA SER A 307 -0.95 3.76 17.37
C SER A 307 -0.12 2.63 17.97
N ILE A 308 1.15 2.92 18.26
CA ILE A 308 2.04 2.00 18.97
C ILE A 308 1.44 1.52 20.30
N ILE A 309 0.78 2.42 21.05
CA ILE A 309 0.15 2.12 22.33
C ILE A 309 -1.06 1.18 22.16
N GLU A 310 -1.87 1.39 21.13
CA GLU A 310 -3.01 0.51 20.84
C GLU A 310 -2.54 -0.90 20.43
N VAL A 311 -1.49 -0.97 19.62
CA VAL A 311 -0.85 -2.23 19.22
C VAL A 311 -0.27 -2.93 20.45
N GLU A 312 0.47 -2.23 21.31
CA GLU A 312 0.99 -2.76 22.57
C GLU A 312 -0.11 -3.35 23.46
N ASN A 313 -1.22 -2.62 23.66
CA ASN A 313 -2.34 -3.08 24.47
C ASN A 313 -2.98 -4.36 23.94
N VAL A 314 -3.18 -4.45 22.61
CA VAL A 314 -3.68 -5.68 21.96
C VAL A 314 -2.75 -6.86 22.23
N LEU A 315 -1.45 -6.63 22.12
CA LEU A 315 -0.42 -7.66 22.30
C LEU A 315 -0.31 -8.11 23.75
N TYR A 316 -0.38 -7.19 24.72
CA TYR A 316 -0.44 -7.50 26.14
C TYR A 316 -1.62 -8.41 26.48
N ASN A 317 -2.82 -8.06 25.97
CA ASN A 317 -4.02 -8.88 26.18
C ASN A 317 -3.85 -10.29 25.60
N LEU A 318 -3.27 -10.40 24.42
CA LEU A 318 -2.97 -11.70 23.81
C LEU A 318 -1.96 -12.51 24.64
N MET A 319 -0.93 -11.87 25.21
CA MET A 319 0.02 -12.54 26.09
C MET A 319 -0.63 -13.01 27.40
N ALA A 320 -1.44 -12.16 28.04
CA ALA A 320 -2.14 -12.50 29.28
C ALA A 320 -3.11 -13.69 29.10
N MET A 321 -3.84 -13.74 27.98
CA MET A 321 -4.72 -14.87 27.63
C MET A 321 -3.95 -16.18 27.41
N ASN A 322 -2.72 -16.10 26.92
CA ASN A 322 -1.89 -17.25 26.59
C ASN A 322 -0.90 -17.67 27.70
N SER A 323 -0.90 -16.97 28.84
CA SER A 323 0.01 -17.24 29.95
C SER A 323 -0.19 -18.65 30.54
N PRO A 324 0.91 -19.34 30.94
CA PRO A 324 0.83 -20.66 31.58
C PRO A 324 -0.10 -20.68 32.80
N LEU A 325 -0.15 -19.60 33.58
CA LEU A 325 -1.02 -19.52 34.76
C LEU A 325 -2.51 -19.52 34.39
N THR A 326 -2.88 -18.81 33.32
CA THR A 326 -4.25 -18.76 32.80
C THR A 326 -4.66 -20.07 32.12
N LYS A 327 -3.71 -20.76 31.46
CA LYS A 327 -3.93 -22.11 30.92
C LYS A 327 -4.10 -23.12 32.05
N SER A 328 -3.23 -23.10 33.06
CA SER A 328 -3.32 -23.97 34.24
C SER A 328 -4.62 -23.77 35.00
N ALA A 329 -5.10 -22.53 35.16
CA ALA A 329 -6.39 -22.25 35.77
C ALA A 329 -7.57 -22.79 34.94
N LYS A 330 -7.53 -22.70 33.59
CA LYS A 330 -8.52 -23.34 32.72
C LYS A 330 -8.47 -24.86 32.81
N PHE A 331 -7.28 -25.47 32.89
CA PHE A 331 -7.13 -26.91 33.09
C PHE A 331 -7.68 -27.36 34.44
N LEU A 332 -7.35 -26.66 35.53
CA LEU A 332 -7.87 -26.95 36.86
C LEU A 332 -9.39 -26.75 36.93
N LYS A 333 -9.92 -25.66 36.35
CA LYS A 333 -11.37 -25.44 36.27
C LYS A 333 -12.07 -26.52 35.43
N ALA A 334 -11.47 -26.96 34.32
CA ALA A 334 -12.00 -28.04 33.49
C ALA A 334 -12.02 -29.38 34.25
N LEU A 335 -10.96 -29.68 35.01
CA LEU A 335 -10.89 -30.85 35.87
C LEU A 335 -11.94 -30.78 37.00
N VAL A 336 -12.07 -29.65 37.67
CA VAL A 336 -13.09 -29.44 38.71
C VAL A 336 -14.50 -29.51 38.14
N SER A 337 -14.75 -28.99 36.93
CA SER A 337 -16.08 -29.09 36.27
C SER A 337 -16.44 -30.52 35.86
N LYS A 338 -15.45 -31.34 35.47
CA LYS A 338 -15.65 -32.77 35.20
C LYS A 338 -15.91 -33.58 36.47
N VAL A 339 -15.36 -33.17 37.60
CA VAL A 339 -15.54 -33.82 38.90
C VAL A 339 -16.83 -33.37 39.61
N THR A 340 -17.33 -32.16 39.33
CA THR A 340 -18.53 -31.60 39.99
C THR A 340 -19.84 -31.77 39.23
N GLY A 341 -19.84 -32.44 38.06
CA GLY A 341 -21.06 -33.00 37.45
C GLY A 341 -22.20 -32.00 37.23
N LYS A 342 -21.93 -30.79 36.72
CA LYS A 342 -22.99 -29.92 36.19
C LYS A 342 -22.94 -29.92 34.67
N SER A 343 -23.86 -30.71 34.11
CA SER A 343 -24.24 -30.70 32.71
C SER A 343 -25.03 -29.46 32.36
#